data_AF-A0A0U3FS05-F1
#
_entry.id   AF-A0A0U3FS05-F1
#
_cell.length_a   1.000
_cell.length_b   1.000
_cell.length_c   1.000
_cell.angle_alpha   90.00
_cell.angle_beta   90.00
_cell.angle_gamma   90.00
#
_symmetry.space_group_name_H-M   'P 1'
#
loop_
_entity.id
_entity.type
_entity.pdbx_description
1 polymer ?
#
loop_
_entity_poly.entity_id
_entity_poly.type
_entity_poly.pdbx_seq_one_letter_code
_entity_poly.pdbx_strand_id
1 'polypeptide(L)' 'MGKVIITFDGTVYCYVKVDEKGEALERVCCENAKEVISKTQCTISGYSDRPGFIMECDGVAECSEGRLITYT' A
#
# COMPACT_ATOMS: atom_id res chain seq x y z
N MET A 1 -15.41 -1.86 6.51
CA MET A 1 -14.21 -1.00 6.55
C MET A 1 -13.31 -1.43 5.40
N GLY A 2 -12.90 -0.50 4.54
CA GLY A 2 -12.05 -0.81 3.39
C GLY A 2 -10.65 -1.27 3.79
N LYS A 3 -9.96 -1.97 2.89
CA LYS A 3 -8.57 -2.39 3.08
C LYS A 3 -7.70 -1.88 1.96
N VAL A 4 -6.41 -1.73 2.23
CA VAL A 4 -5.41 -1.42 1.21
C VAL A 4 -4.26 -2.40 1.29
N ILE A 5 -3.85 -2.90 0.13
CA ILE A 5 -2.64 -3.73 -0.02
C ILE A 5 -1.55 -2.84 -0.62
N ILE A 6 -0.48 -2.59 0.14
CA ILE A 6 0.71 -1.90 -0.32
C ILE A 6 1.73 -2.92 -0.81
N THR A 7 2.31 -2.66 -1.98
CA THR A 7 3.41 -3.44 -2.52
C THR A 7 4.60 -2.55 -2.83
N PHE A 8 5.79 -3.07 -2.58
CA PHE A 8 7.05 -2.49 -3.04
C PHE A 8 7.76 -3.57 -3.85
N ASP A 9 8.32 -3.22 -5.01
CA ASP A 9 9.04 -4.17 -5.88
C ASP A 9 10.57 -3.96 -5.87
N GLY A 10 11.06 -3.13 -4.94
CA GLY A 10 12.44 -2.66 -4.91
C GLY A 10 12.67 -1.31 -5.60
N THR A 11 11.69 -0.81 -6.36
CA THR A 11 11.80 0.46 -7.11
C THR A 11 10.64 1.39 -6.82
N VAL A 12 9.40 0.89 -6.84
CA VAL A 12 8.19 1.72 -6.71
C VAL A 12 7.25 1.19 -5.65
N TYR A 13 6.64 2.10 -4.90
CA TYR A 13 5.53 1.79 -4.02
C TYR A 13 4.22 1.84 -4.79
N CYS A 14 3.43 0.78 -4.73
CA CYS A 14 2.06 0.76 -5.22
C CYS A 14 1.11 0.41 -4.08
N TYR A 15 -0.15 0.82 -4.21
CA TYR A 15 -1.21 0.35 -3.35
C TYR A 15 -2.43 -0.09 -4.17
N VAL A 16 -3.17 -1.06 -3.62
CA VAL A 16 -4.42 -1.57 -4.18
C VAL A 16 -5.52 -1.32 -3.17
N LYS A 17 -6.55 -0.57 -3.57
CA LYS A 17 -7.77 -0.42 -2.77
C LYS A 17 -8.60 -1.69 -2.92
N VAL A 18 -9.02 -2.25 -1.79
CA VAL A 18 -9.79 -3.48 -1.71
C VAL A 18 -11.12 -3.19 -1.02
N ASP A 19 -12.21 -3.65 -1.63
CA ASP A 19 -13.55 -3.50 -1.08
C ASP A 19 -13.83 -4.49 0.06
N GLU A 20 -15.04 -4.45 0.63
CA GLU A 20 -15.42 -5.35 1.73
C GLU A 20 -15.59 -6.82 1.31
N LYS A 21 -15.63 -7.11 0.00
CA LYS A 21 -15.69 -8.46 -0.55
C LYS A 21 -14.30 -9.02 -0.87
N GLY A 22 -13.25 -8.22 -0.72
CA GLY A 22 -11.89 -8.60 -1.10
C GLY A 22 -11.56 -8.34 -2.57
N GLU A 23 -12.40 -7.59 -3.28
CA GLU A 23 -12.19 -7.26 -4.69
C GLU A 23 -11.29 -6.04 -4.84
N ALA A 24 -10.30 -6.13 -5.73
CA ALA A 24 -9.43 -5.02 -6.06
C ALA A 24 -10.20 -3.98 -6.88
N LEU A 25 -10.36 -2.79 -6.32
CA LEU A 25 -11.07 -1.67 -6.96
C LEU A 25 -10.15 -0.83 -7.84
N GLU A 26 -8.95 -0.53 -7.34
CA GLU A 26 -8.02 0.39 -7.97
C GLU A 26 -6.60 0.05 -7.56
N ARG A 27 -5.65 0.11 -8.50
CA ARG A 27 -4.22 0.04 -8.24
C ARG A 27 -3.56 1.35 -8.64
N VAL A 28 -2.83 1.96 -7.70
CA VAL A 28 -2.10 3.20 -7.90
C VAL A 28 -0.63 2.97 -7.55
N CYS A 29 0.28 3.47 -8.39
CA CYS A 29 1.71 3.43 -8.12
C CYS A 29 2.25 4.85 -7.91
N CYS A 30 2.84 5.07 -6.73
CA CYS A 30 3.42 6.33 -6.34
C CYS A 30 4.87 6.41 -6.85
N GLU A 31 5.09 6.80 -8.10
CA GLU A 31 6.43 6.79 -8.72
C GLU A 31 7.48 7.62 -7.97
N ASN A 32 7.04 8.69 -7.31
CA ASN A 32 7.92 9.56 -6.53
C ASN A 32 8.02 9.16 -5.05
N ALA A 33 7.27 8.14 -4.61
CA ALA A 33 7.28 7.74 -3.21
C ALA A 33 8.62 7.09 -2.84
N LYS A 34 9.23 7.58 -1.76
CA LYS A 34 10.48 7.03 -1.21
C LYS A 34 10.29 6.32 0.12
N GLU A 35 9.13 6.51 0.75
CA GLU A 35 8.81 5.94 2.05
C GLU A 35 7.29 5.73 2.19
N VAL A 36 6.93 4.87 3.14
CA VAL A 36 5.55 4.62 3.55
C VAL A 36 5.35 5.17 4.96
N ILE A 37 4.37 6.06 5.13
CA ILE A 37 3.92 6.52 6.45
C ILE A 37 2.64 5.80 6.80
N SER A 38 2.68 4.94 7.81
CA SER A 38 1.48 4.29 8.31
C SER A 38 0.81 5.08 9.42
N LYS A 39 -0.40 5.59 9.20
CA LYS A 39 -1.26 6.14 10.28
C LYS A 39 -2.38 5.19 10.68
N THR A 40 -2.39 3.98 10.13
CA THR A 40 -3.32 2.90 10.43
C THR A 40 -2.57 1.64 10.85
N GLN A 41 -3.29 0.60 11.29
CA GLN A 41 -2.69 -0.70 11.53
C GLN A 41 -2.36 -1.36 10.19
N CYS A 42 -1.12 -1.82 10.06
CA CYS A 42 -0.64 -2.54 8.90
C CYS A 42 0.12 -3.80 9.34
N THR A 43 -0.04 -4.88 8.57
CA THR A 43 0.65 -6.15 8.78
C THR A 43 1.41 -6.50 7.51
N ILE A 44 2.68 -6.91 7.65
CA ILE A 44 3.45 -7.44 6.52
C ILE A 44 2.91 -8.84 6.22
N SER A 45 2.31 -9.00 5.04
CA SER A 45 1.72 -10.26 4.58
C SER A 45 2.72 -11.14 3.83
N GLY A 46 3.81 -10.56 3.32
CA GLY A 46 4.84 -11.31 2.62
C GLY A 46 5.99 -10.47 2.07
N TYR A 47 6.97 -11.17 1.51
CA TYR A 47 8.11 -10.60 0.79
C TYR A 47 8.06 -11.05 -0.67
N SER A 48 8.52 -10.20 -1.60
CA SER A 48 8.61 -10.56 -3.03
C SER A 48 10.03 -10.96 -3.41
N ASP A 49 10.23 -11.45 -4.64
CA ASP A 49 11.53 -11.97 -5.12
C ASP A 49 12.61 -10.86 -5.32
N ARG A 50 12.20 -9.59 -5.26
CA ARG A 50 13.07 -8.40 -5.24
C ARG A 50 13.16 -7.89 -3.80
N PRO A 51 13.91 -6.82 -3.43
CA PRO A 51 13.87 -6.24 -2.06
C PRO A 51 12.51 -5.59 -1.71
N GLY A 52 11.42 -6.24 -2.12
CA GLY A 52 10.06 -5.82 -2.07
C GLY A 52 9.27 -6.56 -0.99
N PHE A 53 8.15 -5.97 -0.62
CA PHE A 53 7.26 -6.49 0.41
C PHE A 53 5.81 -6.29 0.00
N ILE A 54 4.93 -7.03 0.66
CA ILE A 54 3.48 -6.87 0.61
C ILE A 54 3.01 -6.58 2.03
N MET A 55 2.24 -5.51 2.18
CA MET A 55 1.72 -5.06 3.46
C MET A 55 0.22 -4.78 3.33
N GLU A 56 -0.57 -5.35 4.22
CA GLU A 56 -2.00 -5.12 4.30
C GLU A 56 -2.29 -4.10 5.39
N CYS A 57 -3.07 -3.07 5.07
CA CYS A 57 -3.43 -1.97 5.95
C CYS A 57 -4.95 -1.79 5.99
N ASP A 58 -5.49 -1.46 7.16
CA ASP A 58 -6.90 -1.10 7.29
C ASP A 58 -7.12 0.36 6.84
N GLY A 59 -8.15 0.61 6.03
CA GLY A 59 -8.55 1.95 5.60
C GLY A 59 -8.18 2.28 4.16
N VAL A 60 -7.55 3.44 3.94
CA VAL A 60 -7.22 4.02 2.62
C VAL A 60 -5.75 4.43 2.53
N ALA A 61 -5.26 4.62 1.29
CA ALA A 61 -3.93 5.13 1.02
C ALA A 61 -3.95 6.22 -0.05
N GLU A 62 -2.98 7.13 0.04
CA GLU A 62 -2.76 8.20 -0.93
C GLU A 62 -1.26 8.41 -1.18
N CYS A 63 -0.92 8.90 -2.38
CA CYS A 63 0.41 9.39 -2.70
C CYS A 63 0.48 10.90 -2.40
N SER A 64 1.39 11.34 -1.54
CA SER A 64 1.57 12.75 -1.20
C SER A 64 3.05 13.10 -1.05
N GLU A 65 3.52 14.14 -1.74
CA GLU A 65 4.88 14.72 -1.62
C GLU A 65 6.02 13.69 -1.53
N GLY A 66 6.02 12.68 -2.40
CA GLY A 66 7.05 11.64 -2.41
C GLY A 66 6.94 10.63 -1.25
N ARG A 67 5.73 10.46 -0.71
CA ARG A 67 5.39 9.48 0.31
C ARG A 67 4.10 8.75 -0.06
N LEU A 68 3.98 7.51 0.39
CA LEU A 68 2.72 6.78 0.42
C LEU A 68 2.20 6.82 1.86
N ILE A 69 1.02 7.40 2.08
CA ILE A 69 0.47 7.55 3.43
C ILE A 69 -0.82 6.73 3.56
N THR A 70 -0.95 5.98 4.65
CA THR A 70 -2.18 5.24 4.98
C THR A 70 -2.95 5.88 6.12
N TYR A 71 -4.27 5.77 6.08
CA TYR A 71 -5.22 6.34 7.03
C TYR A 71 -6.40 5.40 7.23
N THR A 72 -7.12 5.55 8.34
CA THR A 72 -8.35 4.79 8.63
C THR A 72 -9.55 5.36 7.90
#